data_AF-A0A840J8B2-F1
#
_entry.id   AF-A0A840J8B2-F1
#
_cell.length_a   1.000
_cell.length_b   1.000
_cell.length_c   1.000
_cell.angle_alpha   90.00
_cell.angle_beta   90.00
_cell.angle_gamma   90.00
#
_symmetry.space_group_name_H-M   'P 1'
#
loop_
_entity.id
_entity.type
_entity.pdbx_description
1 polymer ?
#
loop_
_entity_poly.entity_id
_entity_poly.type
_entity_poly.pdbx_seq_one_letter_code
_entity_poly.pdbx_strand_id
1 'polypeptide(L)'
;MAELRSRFDEPKTVAGVRDTGYGWRSPIFACTKPVIAAINGAAIGTGATMTLQMDVRLASSVARIGFVFGRSGIVPEAASTWFPP
;
A
#
# COMPACT_ATOMS: atom_id res chain seq x y z
N MET A 1 -21.11 4.14 17.35
CA MET A 1 -20.45 3.19 16.43
C MET A 1 -21.36 2.69 15.30
N ALA A 2 -22.66 2.48 15.52
CA ALA A 2 -23.59 2.09 14.44
C ALA A 2 -23.76 3.17 13.36
N GLU A 3 -23.85 4.44 13.76
CA GLU A 3 -23.97 5.59 12.83
C GLU A 3 -22.74 5.76 11.93
N LEU A 4 -21.54 5.62 12.48
CA LEU A 4 -20.30 5.67 11.69
C LEU A 4 -20.25 4.53 10.67
N ARG A 5 -20.68 3.32 11.06
CA ARG A 5 -20.79 2.17 10.17
C ARG A 5 -21.77 2.39 9.02
N SER A 6 -22.92 3.01 9.26
CA SER A 6 -23.90 3.32 8.21
C SER A 6 -23.45 4.39 7.21
N ARG A 7 -22.37 5.13 7.52
CA ARG A 7 -21.86 6.23 6.68
C ARG A 7 -20.71 5.84 5.75
N PHE A 8 -20.11 4.66 5.94
CA PHE A 8 -19.01 4.18 5.08
C PHE A 8 -19.45 3.92 3.64
N ASP A 9 -20.66 3.38 3.46
CA ASP A 9 -21.20 3.05 2.13
C ASP A 9 -21.98 4.22 1.49
N GLU A 10 -22.00 5.39 2.14
CA GLU A 10 -22.66 6.56 1.55
C GLU A 10 -21.95 6.95 0.25
N PRO A 11 -22.67 7.26 -0.85
CA PRO A 11 -22.06 7.57 -2.14
C PRO A 11 -21.08 8.75 -2.08
N LYS A 12 -21.35 9.73 -1.21
CA LYS A 12 -20.45 10.87 -0.96
C LYS A 12 -19.11 10.46 -0.33
N THR A 13 -19.11 9.38 0.47
CA THR A 13 -17.93 8.81 1.12
C THR A 13 -17.13 7.96 0.14
N VAL A 14 -17.81 7.14 -0.66
CA VAL A 14 -17.16 6.23 -1.62
C VAL A 14 -16.68 6.96 -2.87
N ALA A 15 -17.50 7.83 -3.47
CA ALA A 15 -17.16 8.56 -4.69
C ALA A 15 -16.32 9.83 -4.43
N GLY A 16 -16.30 10.33 -3.20
CA GLY A 16 -15.48 11.48 -2.81
C GLY A 16 -14.02 11.13 -2.51
N VAL A 17 -13.69 9.85 -2.40
CA VAL A 17 -12.35 9.35 -2.08
C VAL A 17 -11.65 8.87 -3.35
N ARG A 18 -10.45 9.42 -3.61
CA ARG A 18 -9.64 9.07 -4.79
C ARG A 18 -9.17 7.62 -4.78
N ASP A 19 -8.93 7.06 -3.60
CA ASP A 19 -8.51 5.67 -3.40
C ASP A 19 -8.95 5.21 -2.00
N THR A 20 -9.72 4.12 -1.94
CA THR A 20 -10.28 3.58 -0.69
C THR A 20 -9.32 2.68 0.09
N GLY A 21 -8.05 2.59 -0.33
CA GLY A 21 -6.99 1.90 0.41
C GLY A 21 -6.26 0.84 -0.41
N TYR A 22 -5.88 1.17 -1.65
CA TYR A 22 -4.96 0.39 -2.48
C TYR A 22 -5.29 -1.11 -2.48
N GLY A 23 -6.48 -1.47 -2.99
CA GLY A 23 -6.82 -2.88 -3.23
C GLY A 23 -5.84 -3.58 -4.18
N TRP A 24 -6.06 -4.87 -4.47
CA TRP A 24 -5.19 -5.67 -5.35
C TRP A 24 -4.93 -5.01 -6.72
N ARG A 25 -5.84 -4.14 -7.18
CA ARG A 25 -5.72 -3.34 -8.40
C ARG A 25 -5.43 -1.87 -8.11
N SER A 26 -4.33 -1.61 -7.40
CA SER A 26 -3.80 -0.26 -7.22
C SER A 26 -3.46 0.38 -8.59
N PRO A 27 -3.61 1.72 -8.76
CA PRO A 27 -3.19 2.43 -9.97
C PRO A 27 -1.73 2.20 -10.34
N ILE A 28 -0.86 1.95 -9.35
CA ILE A 28 0.56 1.63 -9.57
C ILE A 28 0.69 0.29 -10.29
N PHE A 29 0.01 -0.74 -9.78
CA PHE A 29 0.01 -2.07 -10.38
C PHE A 29 -0.71 -2.10 -11.75
N ALA A 30 -1.73 -1.26 -11.93
CA ALA A 30 -2.45 -1.13 -13.18
C ALA A 30 -1.74 -0.23 -14.21
N CYS A 31 -0.59 0.35 -13.87
CA CYS A 31 0.13 1.26 -14.75
C CYS A 31 0.67 0.50 -15.98
N THR A 32 0.41 1.04 -17.17
CA THR A 32 0.92 0.47 -18.44
C THR A 32 2.37 0.84 -18.72
N LYS A 33 2.91 1.82 -17.98
CA LYS A 33 4.32 2.21 -18.05
C LYS A 33 5.08 1.55 -16.90
N PRO A 34 6.35 1.15 -17.12
CA PRO A 34 7.17 0.56 -16.06
C PRO A 34 7.35 1.55 -14.91
N VAL A 35 7.13 1.07 -13.68
CA VAL A 35 7.28 1.83 -12.44
C VAL A 35 8.50 1.31 -11.67
N ILE A 36 9.44 2.21 -11.38
CA ILE A 36 10.69 1.89 -10.68
C ILE A 36 10.68 2.52 -9.29
N ALA A 37 10.86 1.69 -8.26
CA ALA A 37 11.07 2.14 -6.89
C ALA A 37 12.55 2.43 -6.64
N ALA A 38 12.91 3.69 -6.40
CA ALA A 38 14.24 4.08 -5.92
C ALA A 38 14.20 4.23 -4.39
N ILE A 39 14.76 3.25 -3.67
CA ILE A 39 14.74 3.17 -2.21
C ILE A 39 16.09 3.63 -1.66
N ASN A 40 16.18 4.92 -1.33
CA ASN A 40 17.42 5.54 -0.82
C ASN A 40 17.53 5.52 0.72
N GLY A 41 16.53 4.99 1.43
CA GLY A 41 16.46 5.04 2.88
C GLY A 41 15.45 4.06 3.47
N ALA A 42 14.81 4.43 4.58
CA ALA A 42 13.86 3.57 5.26
C ALA A 42 12.51 3.51 4.53
N ALA A 43 12.11 2.31 4.10
CA ALA A 43 10.79 1.98 3.59
C ALA A 43 10.12 1.00 4.57
N ILE A 44 9.33 1.53 5.50
CA ILE A 44 8.71 0.77 6.60
C ILE A 44 7.18 0.86 6.53
N GLY A 45 6.47 -0.24 6.78
CA GLY A 45 5.00 -0.25 6.78
C GLY A 45 4.44 0.05 5.39
N THR A 46 3.58 1.06 5.26
CA THR A 46 3.00 1.48 3.97
C THR A 46 4.07 1.84 2.93
N GLY A 47 5.20 2.41 3.37
CA GLY A 47 6.32 2.69 2.49
C GLY A 47 6.95 1.42 1.92
N ALA A 48 6.96 0.31 2.66
CA ALA A 48 7.38 -0.99 2.15
C ALA A 48 6.33 -1.58 1.20
N THR A 49 5.05 -1.51 1.57
CA THR A 49 3.97 -2.14 0.78
C THR A 49 3.73 -1.48 -0.56
N MET A 50 3.83 -0.15 -0.67
CA MET A 50 3.71 0.54 -1.96
C MET A 50 4.78 0.10 -2.97
N THR A 51 6.00 -0.17 -2.51
CA THR A 51 7.08 -0.61 -3.40
C THR A 51 6.87 -2.02 -3.95
N LEU A 52 6.02 -2.83 -3.30
CA LEU A 52 5.73 -4.19 -3.76
C LEU A 52 4.94 -4.24 -5.07
N GLN A 53 4.16 -3.19 -5.34
CA GLN A 53 3.32 -3.04 -6.52
C GLN A 53 4.09 -2.55 -7.76
N MET A 54 5.36 -2.16 -7.57
CA MET A 54 6.24 -1.64 -8.62
C MET A 54 7.03 -2.76 -9.29
N ASP A 55 7.33 -2.59 -10.57
CA ASP A 55 8.00 -3.60 -11.40
C ASP A 55 9.44 -3.87 -10.94
N VAL A 56 10.19 -2.82 -10.64
CA VAL A 56 11.62 -2.90 -10.27
C VAL A 56 11.88 -2.13 -8.99
N ARG A 57 12.67 -2.73 -8.09
CA ARG A 57 13.09 -2.12 -6.82
C ARG A 57 14.61 -1.96 -6.79
N LEU A 58 15.08 -0.71 -6.77
CA LEU A 58 16.48 -0.34 -6.63
C LEU A 58 16.72 0.15 -5.22
N ALA A 59 17.39 -0.66 -4.41
CA ALA A 59 17.70 -0.31 -3.03
C ALA A 59 19.14 0.17 -2.90
N SER A 60 19.33 1.33 -2.26
CA SER A 60 20.64 1.82 -1.84
C SER A 60 21.25 0.90 -0.77
N SER A 61 22.57 0.91 -0.62
CA SER A 61 23.29 0.13 0.42
C SER A 61 22.87 0.49 1.85
N VAL A 62 22.30 1.69 2.03
CA VAL A 62 21.77 2.18 3.32
C VAL A 62 20.26 1.98 3.46
N ALA A 63 19.59 1.38 2.48
CA ALA A 63 18.15 1.19 2.48
C ALA A 63 17.72 0.22 3.59
N ARG A 64 16.57 0.51 4.21
CA ARG A 64 15.98 -0.35 5.25
C ARG A 64 14.54 -0.64 4.91
N ILE A 65 14.23 -1.89 4.58
CA ILE A 65 12.87 -2.32 4.22
C ILE A 65 12.31 -3.17 5.37
N GLY A 66 11.06 -2.91 5.79
CA GLY A 66 10.48 -3.64 6.91
C GLY A 66 8.96 -3.59 6.99
N PHE A 67 8.36 -4.74 7.27
CA PHE A 67 6.93 -4.89 7.54
C PHE A 67 6.70 -4.95 9.05
N VAL A 68 6.20 -3.86 9.63
CA VAL A 68 6.02 -3.72 11.09
C VAL A 68 4.60 -4.04 11.55
N PHE A 69 3.73 -4.48 10.65
CA PHE A 69 2.29 -4.68 10.91
C PHE A 69 2.03 -5.59 12.13
N GLY A 70 2.72 -6.74 12.20
CA GLY A 70 2.58 -7.66 13.33
C GLY A 70 3.02 -7.07 14.67
N ARG A 71 4.09 -6.25 14.69
CA ARG A 71 4.54 -5.55 15.91
C ARG A 71 3.59 -4.44 16.33
N SER A 72 2.91 -3.81 15.37
CA SER A 72 1.92 -2.77 15.61
C SER A 72 0.53 -3.32 15.95
N GLY A 73 0.30 -4.63 15.88
CA GLY A 73 -1.02 -5.24 16.07
C GLY A 73 -2.00 -4.92 14.93
N ILE A 74 -1.49 -4.56 13.75
CA ILE A 74 -2.28 -4.20 12.57
C ILE A 74 -2.20 -5.35 11.57
N VAL A 75 -3.31 -5.62 10.88
CA VAL A 75 -3.35 -6.58 9.78
C VAL A 75 -2.54 -6.06 8.58
N PRO A 76 -1.84 -6.93 7.81
CA PRO A 76 -1.21 -6.53 6.56
C PRO A 76 -2.22 -5.88 5.58
N GLU A 77 -1.79 -4.82 4.90
CA GLU A 77 -2.61 -3.97 4.03
C GLU A 77 -2.00 -3.87 2.62
N ALA A 78 -2.68 -3.22 1.65
CA ALA A 78 -2.19 -2.97 0.29
C ALA A 78 -1.74 -4.22 -0.50
N ALA A 79 -2.42 -5.35 -0.26
CA ALA A 79 -2.08 -6.68 -0.79
C ALA A 79 -0.63 -7.13 -0.49
N SER A 80 -0.08 -6.68 0.64
CA SER A 80 1.29 -7.01 1.07
C SER A 80 1.52 -8.47 1.43
N THR A 81 0.46 -9.29 1.50
CA THR A 81 0.56 -10.76 1.62
C THR A 81 0.60 -11.46 0.26
N TRP A 82 0.25 -10.78 -0.84
CA TRP A 82 0.14 -11.37 -2.19
C TRP A 82 1.39 -11.14 -3.05
N PHE A 83 2.00 -9.97 -2.96
CA PHE A 83 3.18 -9.60 -3.77
C PHE A 83 4.54 -10.18 -3.33
N PRO A 84 4.80 -10.47 -2.05
CA PRO A 84 6.01 -11.21 -1.66
C PRO A 84 5.89 -12.71 -2.03
N PRO A 85 7.01 -13.44 -2.21
CA PRO A 85 6.99 -14.90 -2.36
C PRO A 85 6.55 -15.62 -1.08
#